data_AF-A0A7W0ZWU8-F1
#
_entry.id   AF-A0A7W0ZWU8-F1
#
_cell.length_a   1.000
_cell.length_b   1.000
_cell.length_c   1.000
_cell.angle_alpha   90.00
_cell.angle_beta   90.00
_cell.angle_gamma   90.00
#
_symmetry.space_group_name_H-M   'P 1'
#
loop_
_entity.id
_entity.type
_entity.pdbx_description
1 polymer ?
#
loop_
_entity_poly.entity_id
_entity_poly.type
_entity_poly.pdbx_seq_one_letter_code
_entity_poly.pdbx_strand_id
1 'polypeptide(L)'
;MRRVVPFLAVTFAATAWAQSKKYPPEPIDKDQEVAERSKLWDNATNPRSEPYRDLVADAKQAMSDRTDDQMRFAVDKLDQAIALLPRNPEAYALRGAAYMELQQWAKCSADLQKAAAMATPGDPPDPRATTDQRKRLGLCLARAGKLGDAERTLSEAAASGTGTGEMLMRLGEVRIAMGKLDEAIAALSAALEASDVPSHALTRWLLAAAYDRARRPADAINAAREAAKLDARFTSLRNPQIPLLGAGEIEYLLGLAWESNDPPRPEYALVYFRKFLRLAPESPWRKRAEDHLRELKTTVLPESIERKPGGVAAVDLDVARAIVRKHMPAMRACLAKVPNQAIEVKITRSGPRSAAPKVIRPDPFTRSRYRPPPPPAPPPDGVSVIASGELPFEATRAAIDAAARCVDPIASRLAMPVVKEKDAWYQIAFLVVAP
;
A
#
# COMPACT_ATOMS: atom_id res chain seq x y z
N MET A 1 -31.90 -50.90 -101.01
CA MET A 1 -30.54 -50.33 -100.91
C MET A 1 -30.27 -49.98 -99.45
N ARG A 2 -29.37 -50.71 -98.78
CA ARG A 2 -28.97 -50.49 -97.38
C ARG A 2 -28.01 -49.31 -97.28
N ARG A 3 -28.25 -48.37 -96.36
CA ARG A 3 -27.24 -47.42 -95.86
C ARG A 3 -26.86 -47.84 -94.44
N VAL A 4 -25.56 -47.99 -94.22
CA VAL A 4 -24.93 -48.21 -92.91
C VAL A 4 -24.52 -46.85 -92.36
N VAL A 5 -24.79 -46.59 -91.07
CA VAL A 5 -24.29 -45.44 -90.31
C VAL A 5 -23.47 -46.00 -89.14
N PRO A 6 -22.24 -45.51 -88.86
CA PRO A 6 -21.49 -45.94 -87.70
C PRO A 6 -21.82 -45.06 -86.48
N PHE A 7 -21.91 -45.69 -85.30
CA PHE A 7 -21.99 -45.04 -84.00
C PHE A 7 -20.56 -44.69 -83.53
N LEU A 8 -20.33 -43.42 -83.20
CA LEU A 8 -19.12 -42.96 -82.49
C LEU A 8 -19.39 -43.00 -80.98
N ALA A 9 -18.64 -43.83 -80.24
CA ALA A 9 -18.62 -43.81 -78.78
C ALA A 9 -17.61 -42.76 -78.31
N VAL A 10 -18.05 -41.76 -77.54
CA VAL A 10 -17.17 -40.79 -76.88
C VAL A 10 -17.02 -41.19 -75.42
N THR A 11 -15.78 -41.47 -75.01
CA THR A 11 -15.35 -41.78 -73.65
C THR A 11 -15.11 -40.48 -72.86
N PHE A 12 -15.96 -40.15 -71.89
CA PHE A 12 -15.71 -39.10 -70.89
C PHE A 12 -15.52 -39.73 -69.50
N ALA A 13 -14.29 -40.17 -69.19
CA ALA A 13 -13.94 -40.62 -67.84
C ALA A 13 -12.51 -40.21 -67.42
N ALA A 14 -11.96 -39.14 -68.00
CA ALA A 14 -10.54 -38.77 -67.79
C ALA A 14 -10.31 -37.35 -67.24
N THR A 15 -11.33 -36.55 -66.94
CA THR A 15 -11.14 -35.14 -66.53
C THR A 15 -11.18 -34.90 -65.02
N ALA A 16 -11.90 -35.72 -64.24
CA ALA A 16 -12.01 -35.52 -62.79
C ALA A 16 -10.72 -35.84 -62.02
N TRP A 17 -9.96 -36.87 -62.47
CA TRP A 17 -8.71 -37.28 -61.82
C TRP A 17 -7.53 -36.32 -62.10
N ALA A 18 -7.61 -35.51 -63.14
CA ALA A 18 -6.54 -34.57 -63.52
C ALA A 18 -6.65 -33.22 -62.79
N GLN A 19 -7.85 -32.78 -62.41
CA GLN A 19 -8.03 -31.54 -61.63
C GLN A 19 -7.60 -31.67 -60.17
N SER A 20 -7.75 -32.85 -59.54
CA SER A 20 -7.39 -33.06 -58.13
C SER A 20 -5.88 -32.99 -57.85
N LYS A 21 -5.02 -33.23 -58.86
CA LYS A 21 -3.56 -33.05 -58.73
C LYS A 21 -3.11 -31.60 -58.89
N LYS A 22 -3.92 -30.74 -59.54
CA LYS A 22 -3.54 -29.34 -59.84
C LYS A 22 -3.78 -28.41 -58.65
N TYR A 23 -4.72 -28.77 -57.79
CA TYR A 23 -5.01 -28.09 -56.52
C TYR A 23 -5.22 -29.16 -55.46
N PRO A 24 -4.16 -29.61 -54.76
CA PRO A 24 -4.33 -30.46 -53.59
C PRO A 24 -5.23 -29.73 -52.58
N PRO A 25 -6.20 -30.42 -51.94
CA PRO A 25 -7.02 -29.80 -50.90
C PRO A 25 -6.09 -29.21 -49.83
N GLU A 26 -6.45 -28.05 -49.29
CA GLU A 26 -5.71 -27.45 -48.19
C GLU A 26 -5.56 -28.49 -47.06
N PRO A 27 -4.39 -28.56 -46.41
CA PRO A 27 -4.18 -29.49 -45.32
C PRO A 27 -5.26 -29.27 -44.24
N ILE A 28 -6.11 -30.27 -44.03
CA ILE A 28 -7.12 -30.21 -42.98
C ILE A 28 -6.38 -30.28 -41.64
N ASP A 29 -6.48 -29.21 -40.86
CA ASP A 29 -6.05 -29.22 -39.47
C ASP A 29 -7.01 -30.11 -38.67
N LYS A 30 -6.60 -31.37 -38.51
CA LYS A 30 -7.39 -32.38 -37.80
C LYS A 30 -7.60 -32.01 -36.33
N ASP A 31 -6.69 -31.23 -35.73
CA ASP A 31 -6.81 -30.80 -34.35
C ASP A 31 -7.87 -29.72 -34.23
N GLN A 32 -7.92 -28.78 -35.19
CA GLN A 32 -8.99 -27.79 -35.30
C GLN A 32 -10.36 -28.45 -35.52
N GLU A 33 -10.46 -29.43 -36.44
CA GLU A 33 -11.71 -30.13 -36.73
C GLU A 33 -12.21 -30.96 -35.52
N VAL A 34 -11.30 -31.60 -34.80
CA VAL A 34 -11.62 -32.31 -33.54
C VAL A 34 -12.08 -31.34 -32.46
N ALA A 35 -11.45 -30.17 -32.34
CA ALA A 35 -11.84 -29.13 -31.38
C ALA A 35 -13.23 -28.54 -31.70
N GLU A 36 -13.49 -28.23 -32.98
CA GLU A 36 -14.80 -27.74 -33.44
C GLU A 36 -15.89 -28.78 -33.22
N ARG A 37 -15.61 -30.06 -33.50
CA ARG A 37 -16.54 -31.16 -33.23
C ARG A 37 -16.79 -31.33 -31.73
N SER A 38 -15.76 -31.20 -30.90
CA SER A 38 -15.90 -31.26 -29.44
C SER A 38 -16.80 -30.14 -28.91
N LYS A 39 -16.62 -28.91 -29.39
CA LYS A 39 -17.50 -27.77 -29.06
C LYS A 39 -18.94 -28.00 -29.50
N LEU A 40 -19.14 -28.58 -30.70
CA LEU A 40 -20.47 -28.90 -31.21
C LEU A 40 -21.21 -29.87 -30.27
N TRP A 41 -20.53 -30.92 -29.81
CA TRP A 41 -21.12 -31.91 -28.89
C TRP A 41 -21.35 -31.35 -27.48
N ASP A 42 -20.42 -30.55 -26.95
CA ASP A 42 -20.60 -29.85 -25.68
C ASP A 42 -21.82 -28.90 -25.72
N ASN A 43 -22.01 -28.19 -26.83
CA ASN A 43 -23.16 -27.30 -27.02
C ASN A 43 -24.48 -28.06 -27.19
N ALA A 44 -24.45 -29.19 -27.88
CA ALA A 44 -25.64 -30.03 -28.03
C ALA A 44 -26.08 -30.63 -26.69
N THR A 45 -25.13 -31.00 -25.83
CA THR A 45 -25.41 -31.63 -24.52
C THR A 45 -25.62 -30.63 -23.40
N ASN A 46 -25.02 -29.43 -23.48
CA ASN A 46 -25.17 -28.34 -22.54
C ASN A 46 -25.22 -26.98 -23.26
N PRO A 47 -26.38 -26.59 -23.83
CA PRO A 47 -26.51 -25.37 -24.63
C PRO A 47 -26.30 -24.07 -23.83
N ARG A 48 -26.27 -24.15 -22.50
CA ARG A 48 -25.99 -23.01 -21.63
C ARG A 48 -24.50 -22.83 -21.34
N SER A 49 -23.65 -23.76 -21.76
CA SER A 49 -22.22 -23.77 -21.42
C SER A 49 -21.42 -22.70 -22.16
N GLU A 50 -21.61 -22.49 -23.46
CA GLU A 50 -20.90 -21.42 -24.20
C GLU A 50 -21.33 -20.02 -23.74
N PRO A 51 -22.64 -19.67 -23.66
CA PRO A 51 -23.03 -18.35 -23.15
C PRO A 51 -22.52 -18.10 -21.72
N TYR A 52 -22.42 -19.15 -20.89
CA TYR A 52 -21.78 -19.05 -19.58
C TYR A 52 -20.29 -18.72 -19.69
N ARG A 53 -19.54 -19.44 -20.55
CA ARG A 53 -18.10 -19.23 -20.75
C ARG A 53 -17.82 -17.81 -21.24
N ASP A 54 -18.60 -17.30 -22.18
CA ASP A 54 -18.49 -15.93 -22.70
C ASP A 54 -18.70 -14.89 -21.59
N LEU A 55 -19.76 -15.04 -20.79
CA LEU A 55 -20.03 -14.14 -19.66
C LEU A 55 -18.92 -14.17 -18.60
N VAL A 56 -18.38 -15.34 -18.30
CA VAL A 56 -17.25 -15.50 -17.37
C VAL A 56 -15.97 -14.89 -17.96
N ALA A 57 -15.73 -15.01 -19.26
CA ALA A 57 -14.59 -14.40 -19.94
C ALA A 57 -14.68 -12.88 -19.92
N ASP A 58 -15.84 -12.31 -20.26
CA ASP A 58 -16.12 -10.87 -20.15
C ASP A 58 -15.84 -10.35 -18.73
N ALA A 59 -16.33 -11.08 -17.72
CA ALA A 59 -16.12 -10.71 -16.32
C ALA A 59 -14.64 -10.73 -15.92
N LYS A 60 -13.91 -11.80 -16.29
CA LYS A 60 -12.46 -11.90 -16.02
C LYS A 60 -11.68 -10.78 -16.71
N GLN A 61 -12.05 -10.44 -17.94
CA GLN A 61 -11.43 -9.35 -18.68
C GLN A 61 -11.68 -8.01 -17.98
N ALA A 62 -12.91 -7.71 -17.60
CA ALA A 62 -13.24 -6.49 -16.86
C ALA A 62 -12.50 -6.40 -15.51
N MET A 63 -12.38 -7.52 -14.78
CA MET A 63 -11.68 -7.56 -13.50
C MET A 63 -10.18 -7.23 -13.60
N SER A 64 -9.58 -7.31 -14.79
CA SER A 64 -8.15 -6.98 -14.99
C SER A 64 -7.86 -5.47 -14.88
N ASP A 65 -8.84 -4.62 -15.16
CA ASP A 65 -8.70 -3.15 -15.09
C ASP A 65 -8.78 -2.61 -13.66
N ARG A 66 -9.34 -3.38 -12.71
CA ARG A 66 -9.45 -3.06 -11.28
C ARG A 66 -10.08 -1.69 -10.96
N THR A 67 -11.01 -1.22 -11.80
CA THR A 67 -11.83 -0.03 -11.51
C THR A 67 -13.19 -0.42 -10.95
N ASP A 68 -13.80 0.45 -10.14
CA ASP A 68 -15.12 0.22 -9.56
C ASP A 68 -16.19 -0.08 -10.63
N ASP A 69 -16.15 0.64 -11.75
CA ASP A 69 -17.11 0.47 -12.84
C ASP A 69 -16.95 -0.89 -13.52
N GLN A 70 -15.71 -1.32 -13.76
CA GLN A 70 -15.43 -2.64 -14.34
C GLN A 70 -15.74 -3.77 -13.36
N MET A 71 -15.55 -3.57 -12.04
CA MET A 71 -15.96 -4.54 -11.04
C MET A 71 -17.48 -4.68 -10.97
N ARG A 72 -18.24 -3.59 -11.14
CA ARG A 72 -19.71 -3.66 -11.24
C ARG A 72 -20.16 -4.37 -12.52
N PHE A 73 -19.53 -4.06 -13.65
CA PHE A 73 -19.80 -4.77 -14.90
C PHE A 73 -19.51 -6.27 -14.79
N ALA A 74 -18.40 -6.65 -14.16
CA ALA A 74 -18.08 -8.05 -13.89
C ALA A 74 -19.16 -8.72 -13.02
N VAL A 75 -19.66 -8.04 -11.98
CA VAL A 75 -20.79 -8.54 -11.17
C VAL A 75 -22.03 -8.79 -12.03
N ASP A 76 -22.41 -7.86 -12.91
CA ASP A 76 -23.59 -8.02 -13.77
C ASP A 76 -23.46 -9.20 -14.76
N LYS A 77 -22.26 -9.44 -15.28
CA LYS A 77 -21.96 -10.59 -16.15
C LYS A 77 -22.01 -11.90 -15.38
N LEU A 78 -21.49 -11.91 -14.15
CA LEU A 78 -21.48 -13.09 -13.29
C LEU A 78 -22.89 -13.41 -12.76
N ASP A 79 -23.76 -12.41 -12.57
CA ASP A 79 -25.17 -12.62 -12.27
C ASP A 79 -25.89 -13.37 -13.40
N GLN A 80 -25.64 -12.97 -14.65
CA GLN A 80 -26.15 -13.66 -15.83
C GLN A 80 -25.57 -15.09 -15.95
N ALA A 81 -24.27 -15.27 -15.70
CA ALA A 81 -23.63 -16.58 -15.73
C ALA A 81 -24.22 -17.53 -14.67
N ILE A 82 -24.47 -17.03 -13.45
CA ILE A 82 -25.12 -17.78 -12.37
C ILE A 82 -26.56 -18.15 -12.74
N ALA A 83 -27.29 -17.29 -13.44
CA ALA A 83 -28.63 -17.61 -13.93
C ALA A 83 -28.64 -18.77 -14.94
N LEU A 84 -27.59 -18.88 -15.77
CA LEU A 84 -27.43 -19.97 -16.73
C LEU A 84 -27.06 -21.31 -16.05
N LEU A 85 -26.04 -21.28 -15.19
CA LEU A 85 -25.49 -22.46 -14.50
C LEU A 85 -25.41 -22.22 -12.97
N PRO A 86 -26.54 -22.32 -12.24
CA PRO A 86 -26.62 -21.93 -10.82
C PRO A 86 -25.86 -22.84 -9.85
N ARG A 87 -25.36 -23.99 -10.31
CA ARG A 87 -24.57 -24.97 -9.54
C ARG A 87 -23.09 -25.00 -9.93
N ASN A 88 -22.62 -24.03 -10.71
CA ASN A 88 -21.19 -23.91 -11.04
C ASN A 88 -20.49 -23.01 -9.99
N PRO A 89 -19.46 -23.51 -9.27
CA PRO A 89 -18.76 -22.72 -8.24
C PRO A 89 -17.95 -21.54 -8.78
N GLU A 90 -17.49 -21.59 -10.02
CA GLU A 90 -16.56 -20.59 -10.59
C GLU A 90 -17.17 -19.18 -10.63
N ALA A 91 -18.40 -19.03 -11.13
CA ALA A 91 -19.04 -17.72 -11.21
C ALA A 91 -19.28 -17.10 -9.83
N TYR A 92 -19.61 -17.90 -8.81
CA TYR A 92 -19.70 -17.42 -7.43
C TYR A 92 -18.33 -17.00 -6.89
N ALA A 93 -17.27 -17.76 -7.16
CA ALA A 93 -15.92 -17.41 -6.71
C ALA A 93 -15.45 -16.07 -7.31
N LEU A 94 -15.67 -15.88 -8.61
CA LEU A 94 -15.35 -14.64 -9.32
C LEU A 94 -16.20 -13.46 -8.81
N ARG A 95 -17.50 -13.67 -8.56
CA ARG A 95 -18.39 -12.60 -8.10
C ARG A 95 -18.05 -12.20 -6.68
N GLY A 96 -17.69 -13.17 -5.84
CA GLY A 96 -17.11 -12.93 -4.52
C GLY A 96 -15.83 -12.10 -4.58
N ALA A 97 -14.93 -12.40 -5.52
CA ALA A 97 -13.72 -11.60 -5.74
C ALA A 97 -14.02 -10.17 -6.21
N ALA A 98 -14.98 -9.97 -7.12
CA ALA A 98 -15.41 -8.64 -7.53
C ALA A 98 -16.04 -7.85 -6.36
N TYR A 99 -16.86 -8.51 -5.54
CA TYR A 99 -17.39 -7.91 -4.31
C TYR A 99 -16.31 -7.56 -3.29
N MET A 100 -15.21 -8.30 -3.25
CA MET A 100 -14.06 -8.00 -2.39
C MET A 100 -13.40 -6.68 -2.80
N GLU A 101 -13.15 -6.45 -4.10
CA GLU A 101 -12.57 -5.20 -4.60
C GLU A 101 -13.54 -4.02 -4.39
N LEU A 102 -14.85 -4.25 -4.55
CA LEU A 102 -15.91 -3.27 -4.24
C LEU A 102 -16.17 -3.07 -2.74
N GLN A 103 -15.40 -3.73 -1.86
CA GLN A 103 -15.54 -3.67 -0.40
C GLN A 103 -16.93 -4.09 0.13
N GLN A 104 -17.68 -4.88 -0.64
CA GLN A 104 -18.97 -5.46 -0.25
C GLN A 104 -18.77 -6.77 0.52
N TRP A 105 -18.17 -6.67 1.71
CA TRP A 105 -17.64 -7.81 2.48
C TRP A 105 -18.66 -8.90 2.77
N ALA A 106 -19.89 -8.53 3.12
CA ALA A 106 -20.96 -9.49 3.40
C ALA A 106 -21.31 -10.34 2.16
N LYS A 107 -21.47 -9.70 0.98
CA LYS A 107 -21.73 -10.40 -0.28
C LYS A 107 -20.53 -11.23 -0.73
N CYS A 108 -19.32 -10.69 -0.59
CA CYS A 108 -18.09 -11.43 -0.86
C CYS A 108 -18.05 -12.74 -0.07
N SER A 109 -18.24 -12.67 1.26
CA SER A 109 -18.19 -13.87 2.10
C SER A 109 -19.28 -14.88 1.73
N ALA A 110 -20.50 -14.42 1.43
CA ALA A 110 -21.61 -15.29 1.05
C ALA A 110 -21.36 -16.05 -0.26
N ASP A 111 -20.85 -15.36 -1.28
CA ASP A 111 -20.54 -15.97 -2.57
C ASP A 111 -19.36 -16.93 -2.48
N LEU A 112 -18.29 -16.57 -1.76
CA LEU A 112 -17.14 -17.46 -1.57
C LEU A 112 -17.51 -18.70 -0.75
N GLN A 113 -18.38 -18.58 0.26
CA GLN A 113 -18.94 -19.73 0.99
C GLN A 113 -19.76 -20.63 0.07
N LYS A 114 -20.59 -20.04 -0.80
CA LYS A 114 -21.41 -20.79 -1.74
C LYS A 114 -20.57 -21.53 -2.77
N ALA A 115 -19.53 -20.89 -3.30
CA ALA A 115 -18.55 -21.52 -4.17
C ALA A 115 -17.83 -22.69 -3.49
N ALA A 116 -17.38 -22.50 -2.23
CA ALA A 116 -16.72 -23.56 -1.47
C ALA A 116 -17.64 -24.76 -1.17
N ALA A 117 -18.93 -24.53 -0.91
CA ALA A 117 -19.92 -25.58 -0.67
C ALA A 117 -20.27 -26.40 -1.93
N MET A 118 -20.01 -25.85 -3.12
CA MET A 118 -20.29 -26.49 -4.42
C MET A 118 -19.07 -27.19 -5.02
N ALA A 119 -17.89 -27.07 -4.42
CA ALA A 119 -16.70 -27.76 -4.89
C ALA A 119 -16.91 -29.28 -4.78
N THR A 120 -17.07 -29.95 -5.92
CA THR A 120 -17.33 -31.39 -6.00
C THR A 120 -16.07 -32.19 -5.69
N PRO A 121 -16.14 -33.32 -4.96
CA PRO A 121 -14.97 -34.16 -4.63
C PRO A 121 -14.35 -34.94 -5.81
N GLY A 122 -14.69 -34.63 -7.06
CA GLY A 122 -14.40 -35.47 -8.23
C GLY A 122 -12.96 -35.39 -8.74
N ASP A 123 -12.33 -34.22 -8.62
CA ASP A 123 -10.91 -33.99 -8.88
C ASP A 123 -10.36 -33.09 -7.76
N PRO A 124 -9.22 -33.42 -7.13
CA PRO A 124 -8.65 -32.57 -6.10
C PRO A 124 -8.34 -31.19 -6.73
N PRO A 125 -9.02 -30.11 -6.30
CA PRO A 125 -8.74 -28.79 -6.84
C PRO A 125 -7.27 -28.43 -6.56
N ASP A 126 -6.66 -27.62 -7.44
CA ASP A 126 -5.32 -27.10 -7.22
C ASP A 126 -5.21 -26.57 -5.76
N PRO A 127 -4.31 -27.13 -4.94
CA PRO A 127 -4.14 -26.71 -3.55
C PRO A 127 -3.92 -25.20 -3.41
N ARG A 128 -3.26 -24.57 -4.40
CA ARG A 128 -3.03 -23.13 -4.42
C ARG A 128 -4.32 -22.37 -4.67
N ALA A 129 -5.11 -22.75 -5.66
CA ALA A 129 -6.41 -22.13 -5.95
C ALA A 129 -7.36 -22.25 -4.75
N THR A 130 -7.40 -23.42 -4.12
CA THR A 130 -8.21 -23.67 -2.92
C THR A 130 -7.78 -22.79 -1.75
N THR A 131 -6.47 -22.66 -1.54
CA THR A 131 -5.90 -21.80 -0.48
C THR A 131 -6.18 -20.32 -0.76
N ASP A 132 -6.03 -19.85 -2.00
CA ASP A 132 -6.34 -18.46 -2.36
C ASP A 132 -7.83 -18.15 -2.13
N GLN A 133 -8.72 -19.07 -2.50
CA GLN A 133 -10.15 -18.91 -2.26
C GLN A 133 -10.47 -18.88 -0.74
N ARG A 134 -9.87 -19.77 0.06
CA ARG A 134 -10.00 -19.75 1.52
C ARG A 134 -9.43 -18.48 2.15
N LYS A 135 -8.30 -17.97 1.66
CA LYS A 135 -7.73 -16.68 2.07
C LYS A 135 -8.73 -15.55 1.83
N ARG A 136 -9.25 -15.42 0.61
CA ARG A 136 -10.24 -14.38 0.25
C ARG A 136 -11.48 -14.50 1.15
N LEU A 137 -11.95 -15.72 1.37
CA LEU A 137 -13.09 -15.97 2.24
C LEU A 137 -12.80 -15.50 3.68
N GLY A 138 -11.68 -15.90 4.26
CA GLY A 138 -11.25 -15.47 5.59
C GLY A 138 -11.17 -13.95 5.73
N LEU A 139 -10.59 -13.26 4.73
CA LEU A 139 -10.50 -11.80 4.72
C LEU A 139 -11.88 -11.12 4.60
N CYS A 140 -12.77 -11.63 3.74
CA CYS A 140 -14.12 -11.10 3.61
C CYS A 140 -14.96 -11.35 4.86
N LEU A 141 -14.83 -12.52 5.50
CA LEU A 141 -15.44 -12.81 6.80
C LEU A 141 -14.94 -11.83 7.87
N ALA A 142 -13.63 -11.60 7.93
CA ALA A 142 -13.03 -10.71 8.91
C ALA A 142 -13.55 -9.27 8.75
N ARG A 143 -13.55 -8.75 7.51
CA ARG A 143 -14.08 -7.40 7.22
C ARG A 143 -15.59 -7.28 7.32
N ALA A 144 -16.33 -8.39 7.21
CA ALA A 144 -17.75 -8.45 7.53
C ALA A 144 -18.03 -8.55 9.04
N GLY A 145 -17.00 -8.51 9.90
CA GLY A 145 -17.12 -8.63 11.36
C GLY A 145 -17.29 -10.06 11.88
N LYS A 146 -17.29 -11.07 11.01
CA LYS A 146 -17.41 -12.50 11.36
C LYS A 146 -16.03 -13.08 11.71
N LEU A 147 -15.39 -12.52 12.74
CA LEU A 147 -13.99 -12.82 13.09
C LEU A 147 -13.76 -14.30 13.47
N GLY A 148 -14.70 -14.95 14.17
CA GLY A 148 -14.57 -16.36 14.53
C GLY A 148 -14.60 -17.31 13.32
N ASP A 149 -15.45 -17.03 12.34
CA ASP A 149 -15.47 -17.79 11.08
C ASP A 149 -14.19 -17.55 10.28
N ALA A 150 -13.71 -16.30 10.24
CA ALA A 150 -12.44 -15.94 9.59
C ALA A 150 -11.25 -16.69 10.20
N GLU A 151 -11.15 -16.74 11.53
CA GLU A 151 -10.11 -17.46 12.25
C GLU A 151 -10.10 -18.95 11.87
N ARG A 152 -11.28 -19.58 11.86
CA ARG A 152 -11.43 -20.99 11.47
C ARG A 152 -11.00 -21.23 10.02
N THR A 153 -11.52 -20.44 9.08
CA THR A 153 -11.20 -20.58 7.65
C THR A 153 -9.70 -20.40 7.37
N LEU A 154 -9.05 -19.41 7.99
CA LEU A 154 -7.61 -19.17 7.81
C LEU A 154 -6.76 -20.24 8.50
N SER A 155 -7.20 -20.77 9.64
CA SER A 155 -6.51 -21.87 10.33
C SER A 155 -6.55 -23.16 9.50
N GLU A 156 -7.71 -23.48 8.92
CA GLU A 156 -7.86 -24.61 7.99
C GLU A 156 -7.03 -24.42 6.70
N ALA A 157 -6.87 -23.17 6.23
CA ALA A 157 -6.02 -22.85 5.09
C ALA A 157 -4.53 -23.03 5.41
N ALA A 158 -4.08 -22.53 6.57
CA ALA A 158 -2.71 -22.71 7.05
C ALA A 158 -2.35 -24.20 7.25
N ALA A 159 -3.29 -24.99 7.78
CA ALA A 159 -3.11 -26.42 7.99
C ALA A 159 -2.99 -27.23 6.67
N SER A 160 -3.33 -26.64 5.52
CA SER A 160 -3.21 -27.29 4.21
C SER A 160 -1.75 -27.42 3.73
N GLY A 161 -0.82 -26.67 4.36
CA GLY A 161 0.59 -26.64 3.99
C GLY A 161 0.93 -25.77 2.78
N THR A 162 -0.08 -25.25 2.07
CA THR A 162 0.11 -24.33 0.93
C THR A 162 -0.02 -22.88 1.40
N GLY A 163 0.94 -22.01 1.06
CA GLY A 163 0.85 -20.57 1.41
C GLY A 163 0.86 -20.31 2.92
N THR A 164 1.57 -21.15 3.67
CA THR A 164 1.45 -21.24 5.14
C THR A 164 1.81 -19.93 5.82
N GLY A 165 2.90 -19.28 5.41
CA GLY A 165 3.34 -17.99 5.95
C GLY A 165 2.32 -16.87 5.73
N GLU A 166 1.71 -16.79 4.54
CA GLU A 166 0.64 -15.81 4.28
C GLU A 166 -0.58 -16.09 5.17
N MET A 167 -1.00 -17.35 5.28
CA MET A 167 -2.18 -17.71 6.07
C MET A 167 -1.96 -17.43 7.56
N LEU A 168 -0.79 -17.76 8.11
CA LEU A 168 -0.42 -17.46 9.49
C LEU A 168 -0.35 -15.95 9.76
N MET A 169 0.17 -15.16 8.80
CA MET A 169 0.19 -13.70 8.91
C MET A 169 -1.25 -13.13 8.99
N ARG A 170 -2.15 -13.59 8.11
CA ARG A 170 -3.57 -13.18 8.12
C ARG A 170 -4.31 -13.66 9.36
N LEU A 171 -4.02 -14.87 9.82
CA LEU A 171 -4.58 -15.41 11.05
C LEU A 171 -4.15 -14.58 12.27
N GLY A 172 -2.89 -14.16 12.32
CA GLY A 172 -2.38 -13.24 13.33
C GLY A 172 -3.15 -11.92 13.35
N GLU A 173 -3.34 -11.30 12.18
CA GLU A 173 -4.13 -10.08 12.03
C GLU A 173 -5.59 -10.23 12.50
N VAL A 174 -6.27 -11.33 12.13
CA VAL A 174 -7.63 -11.63 12.62
C VAL A 174 -7.66 -11.82 14.13
N ARG A 175 -6.67 -12.52 14.70
CA ARG A 175 -6.57 -12.74 16.16
C ARG A 175 -6.26 -11.45 16.91
N ILE A 176 -5.48 -10.54 16.34
CA ILE A 176 -5.34 -9.17 16.86
C ILE A 176 -6.73 -8.50 16.89
N ALA A 177 -7.51 -8.54 15.81
CA ALA A 177 -8.86 -7.94 15.81
C ALA A 177 -9.81 -8.56 16.85
N MET A 178 -9.63 -9.84 17.18
CA MET A 178 -10.39 -10.54 18.23
C MET A 178 -9.90 -10.28 19.66
N GLY A 179 -8.73 -9.66 19.84
CA GLY A 179 -8.08 -9.53 21.15
C GLY A 179 -7.42 -10.82 21.67
N LYS A 180 -7.28 -11.84 20.81
CA LYS A 180 -6.53 -13.09 21.09
C LYS A 180 -5.04 -12.87 20.88
N LEU A 181 -4.45 -12.02 21.73
CA LEU A 181 -3.15 -11.41 21.47
C LEU A 181 -1.98 -12.40 21.57
N ASP A 182 -2.03 -13.35 22.50
CA ASP A 182 -0.98 -14.37 22.61
C ASP A 182 -1.02 -15.33 21.41
N GLU A 183 -2.20 -15.75 20.96
CA GLU A 183 -2.34 -16.57 19.75
C GLU A 183 -2.00 -15.81 18.47
N ALA A 184 -2.19 -14.48 18.46
CA ALA A 184 -1.76 -13.62 17.37
C ALA A 184 -0.23 -13.52 17.29
N ILE A 185 0.43 -13.29 18.43
CA ILE A 185 1.89 -13.28 18.54
C ILE A 185 2.46 -14.62 18.04
N ALA A 186 1.92 -15.73 18.52
CA ALA A 186 2.35 -17.06 18.09
C ALA A 186 2.20 -17.28 16.58
N ALA A 187 1.06 -16.88 16.00
CA ALA A 187 0.83 -17.01 14.55
C ALA A 187 1.78 -16.14 13.73
N LEU A 188 2.01 -14.88 14.14
CA LEU A 188 2.91 -13.96 13.43
C LEU A 188 4.37 -14.38 13.54
N SER A 189 4.80 -14.88 14.70
CA SER A 189 6.12 -15.48 14.86
C SER A 189 6.28 -16.70 13.96
N ALA A 190 5.31 -17.61 13.94
CA ALA A 190 5.34 -18.77 13.04
C ALA A 190 5.31 -18.36 11.55
N ALA A 191 4.61 -17.28 11.20
CA ALA A 191 4.65 -16.72 9.85
C ALA A 191 6.05 -16.24 9.46
N LEU A 192 6.81 -15.66 10.39
CA LEU A 192 8.19 -15.20 10.13
C LEU A 192 9.19 -16.35 9.96
N GLU A 193 8.89 -17.53 10.50
CA GLU A 193 9.69 -18.75 10.31
C GLU A 193 9.29 -19.51 9.01
N ALA A 194 8.16 -19.17 8.40
CA ALA A 194 7.71 -19.79 7.16
C ALA A 194 8.51 -19.25 5.96
N SER A 195 8.84 -20.14 5.01
CA SER A 195 9.64 -19.80 3.83
C SER A 195 8.91 -18.92 2.81
N ASP A 196 7.59 -18.81 2.90
CA ASP A 196 6.71 -18.17 1.91
C ASP A 196 5.95 -16.94 2.47
N VAL A 197 6.48 -16.30 3.52
CA VAL A 197 5.87 -15.08 4.07
C VAL A 197 5.92 -13.91 3.07
N PRO A 198 4.77 -13.28 2.72
CA PRO A 198 4.75 -12.26 1.67
C PRO A 198 5.51 -10.97 1.98
N SER A 199 5.63 -10.62 3.27
CA SER A 199 6.32 -9.40 3.69
C SER A 199 6.86 -9.52 5.11
N HIS A 200 8.17 -9.74 5.23
CA HIS A 200 8.86 -9.82 6.53
C HIS A 200 8.73 -8.51 7.35
N ALA A 201 8.70 -7.35 6.68
CA ALA A 201 8.54 -6.05 7.32
C ALA A 201 7.11 -5.88 7.86
N LEU A 202 6.08 -6.13 7.04
CA LEU A 202 4.68 -5.99 7.46
C LEU A 202 4.32 -6.98 8.57
N THR A 203 4.78 -8.23 8.49
CA THR A 203 4.56 -9.22 9.56
C THR A 203 5.19 -8.77 10.88
N ARG A 204 6.37 -8.14 10.85
CA ARG A 204 6.99 -7.57 12.07
C ARG A 204 6.24 -6.34 12.58
N TRP A 205 5.68 -5.51 11.71
CA TRP A 205 4.78 -4.42 12.13
C TRP A 205 3.53 -4.94 12.83
N LEU A 206 2.87 -5.95 12.26
CA LEU A 206 1.73 -6.62 12.90
C LEU A 206 2.12 -7.24 14.24
N LEU A 207 3.31 -7.84 14.33
CA LEU A 207 3.83 -8.42 15.58
C LEU A 207 4.07 -7.32 16.63
N ALA A 208 4.61 -6.16 16.22
CA ALA A 208 4.77 -5.00 17.10
C ALA A 208 3.41 -4.51 17.63
N ALA A 209 2.39 -4.42 16.78
CA ALA A 209 1.04 -4.09 17.23
C ALA A 209 0.45 -5.14 18.18
N ALA A 210 0.67 -6.43 17.92
CA ALA A 210 0.21 -7.49 18.82
C ALA A 210 0.85 -7.39 20.21
N TYR A 211 2.17 -7.21 20.29
CA TYR A 211 2.89 -6.99 21.55
C TYR A 211 2.44 -5.71 22.27
N ASP A 212 2.27 -4.61 21.54
CA ASP A 212 1.84 -3.34 22.11
C ASP A 212 0.44 -3.44 22.73
N ARG A 213 -0.49 -4.06 22.00
CA ARG A 213 -1.86 -4.34 22.46
C ARG A 213 -1.86 -5.31 23.63
N ALA A 214 -0.89 -6.23 23.70
CA ALA A 214 -0.68 -7.17 24.80
C ALA A 214 -0.01 -6.56 26.02
N ARG A 215 0.25 -5.24 26.02
CA ARG A 215 0.96 -4.51 27.10
C ARG A 215 2.38 -5.06 27.33
N ARG A 216 3.05 -5.45 26.25
CA ARG A 216 4.46 -5.90 26.22
C ARG A 216 5.33 -4.87 25.48
N PRO A 217 5.61 -3.69 26.08
CA PRO A 217 6.21 -2.56 25.36
C PRO A 217 7.65 -2.82 24.88
N ALA A 218 8.45 -3.56 25.65
CA ALA A 218 9.82 -3.89 25.24
C ALA A 218 9.84 -4.75 23.96
N ASP A 219 8.96 -5.75 23.89
CA ASP A 219 8.83 -6.63 22.71
C ASP A 219 8.25 -5.88 21.52
N ALA A 220 7.30 -4.96 21.76
CA ALA A 220 6.73 -4.11 20.72
C ALA A 220 7.80 -3.20 20.07
N ILE A 221 8.62 -2.53 20.89
CA ILE A 221 9.72 -1.68 20.42
C ILE A 221 10.73 -2.50 19.62
N ASN A 222 11.10 -3.69 20.11
CA ASN A 222 12.04 -4.55 19.40
C ASN A 222 11.49 -5.00 18.04
N ALA A 223 10.24 -5.49 17.99
CA ALA A 223 9.60 -5.89 16.73
C ALA A 223 9.48 -4.73 15.73
N ALA A 224 9.14 -3.55 16.22
CA ALA A 224 9.04 -2.33 15.41
C ALA A 224 10.41 -1.88 14.85
N ARG A 225 11.48 -1.94 15.66
CA ARG A 225 12.85 -1.66 15.22
C ARG A 225 13.33 -2.65 14.16
N GLU A 226 13.07 -3.94 14.35
CA GLU A 226 13.38 -4.95 13.34
C GLU A 226 12.61 -4.72 12.03
N ALA A 227 11.34 -4.29 12.11
CA ALA A 227 10.57 -3.91 10.94
C ALA A 227 11.16 -2.69 10.22
N ALA A 228 11.56 -1.65 10.97
CA ALA A 228 12.19 -0.45 10.43
C ALA A 228 13.56 -0.71 9.78
N LYS A 229 14.32 -1.70 10.26
CA LYS A 229 15.56 -2.14 9.59
C LYS A 229 15.31 -2.70 8.19
N LEU A 230 14.20 -3.42 8.01
CA LEU A 230 13.81 -3.98 6.72
C LEU A 230 13.18 -2.94 5.79
N ASP A 231 12.51 -1.94 6.34
CA ASP A 231 11.78 -0.91 5.60
C ASP A 231 11.85 0.45 6.32
N ALA A 232 13.00 1.11 6.19
CA ALA A 232 13.29 2.38 6.87
C ALA A 232 12.40 3.56 6.42
N ARG A 233 11.67 3.41 5.31
CA ARG A 233 10.74 4.44 4.79
C ARG A 233 9.28 4.09 5.05
N PHE A 234 9.02 3.00 5.77
CA PHE A 234 7.68 2.48 6.06
C PHE A 234 6.83 2.30 4.81
N THR A 235 7.45 1.92 3.69
CA THR A 235 6.82 1.68 2.39
C THR A 235 5.72 0.62 2.48
N SER A 236 5.97 -0.45 3.24
CA SER A 236 5.04 -1.54 3.53
C SER A 236 3.80 -1.09 4.31
N LEU A 237 3.88 0.00 5.08
CA LEU A 237 2.75 0.62 5.76
C LEU A 237 2.08 1.71 4.91
N ARG A 238 2.86 2.52 4.19
CA ARG A 238 2.38 3.66 3.38
C ARG A 238 1.68 3.23 2.10
N ASN A 239 2.09 2.11 1.51
CA ASN A 239 1.48 1.52 0.32
C ASN A 239 1.38 -0.01 0.49
N PRO A 240 0.50 -0.48 1.40
CA PRO A 240 0.41 -1.89 1.69
C PRO A 240 -0.17 -2.62 0.47
N GLN A 241 0.64 -3.47 -0.16
CA GLN A 241 0.17 -4.42 -1.18
C GLN A 241 -0.88 -5.39 -0.62
N ILE A 242 -0.90 -5.52 0.71
CA ILE A 242 -1.69 -6.43 1.51
C ILE A 242 -2.52 -5.55 2.45
N PRO A 243 -3.78 -5.20 2.08
CA PRO A 243 -4.57 -4.27 2.87
C PRO A 243 -4.81 -4.80 4.29
N LEU A 244 -4.60 -3.94 5.29
CA LEU A 244 -4.77 -4.26 6.70
C LEU A 244 -6.24 -4.36 7.11
N LEU A 245 -6.50 -5.10 8.19
CA LEU A 245 -7.82 -5.35 8.74
C LEU A 245 -8.22 -4.26 9.74
N GLY A 246 -9.12 -3.37 9.32
CA GLY A 246 -9.69 -2.34 10.18
C GLY A 246 -9.31 -0.94 9.72
N ALA A 247 -10.20 0.01 10.01
CA ALA A 247 -9.92 1.42 9.73
C ALA A 247 -8.78 1.91 10.65
N GLY A 248 -7.94 2.80 10.14
CA GLY A 248 -6.90 3.45 10.95
C GLY A 248 -5.68 2.59 11.30
N GLU A 249 -5.65 1.28 10.99
CA GLU A 249 -4.55 0.40 11.42
C GLU A 249 -3.18 0.82 10.87
N ILE A 250 -3.16 1.37 9.65
CA ILE A 250 -1.93 1.96 9.07
C ILE A 250 -1.43 3.10 9.95
N GLU A 251 -2.32 3.99 10.38
CA GLU A 251 -1.99 5.10 11.26
C GLU A 251 -1.53 4.62 12.63
N TYR A 252 -2.16 3.58 13.20
CA TYR A 252 -1.70 3.00 14.46
C TYR A 252 -0.26 2.47 14.36
N LEU A 253 0.02 1.71 13.30
CA LEU A 253 1.36 1.15 13.05
C LEU A 253 2.40 2.22 12.74
N LEU A 254 2.05 3.26 11.99
CA LEU A 254 2.93 4.41 11.78
C LEU A 254 3.19 5.17 13.09
N GLY A 255 2.20 5.24 13.99
CA GLY A 255 2.38 5.75 15.34
C GLY A 255 3.49 5.01 16.09
N LEU A 256 3.38 3.68 16.16
CA LEU A 256 4.40 2.82 16.77
C LEU A 256 5.76 2.93 16.07
N ALA A 257 5.76 3.01 14.74
CA ALA A 257 6.99 3.11 13.95
C ALA A 257 7.78 4.38 14.29
N TRP A 258 7.11 5.53 14.38
CA TRP A 258 7.76 6.79 14.70
C TRP A 258 8.17 6.90 16.17
N GLU A 259 7.41 6.29 17.08
CA GLU A 259 7.75 6.23 18.50
C GLU A 259 8.99 5.36 18.76
N SER A 260 9.11 4.23 18.06
CA SER A 260 10.22 3.28 18.21
C SER A 260 11.43 3.56 17.30
N ASN A 261 11.32 4.56 16.42
CA ASN A 261 12.37 4.98 15.50
C ASN A 261 13.66 5.35 16.24
N ASP A 262 14.81 5.31 15.54
CA ASP A 262 16.09 5.72 16.08
C ASP A 262 16.72 6.82 15.19
N PRO A 263 16.75 8.10 15.63
CA PRO A 263 16.19 8.60 16.90
C PRO A 263 14.64 8.65 16.88
N PRO A 264 13.99 8.59 18.05
CA PRO A 264 12.53 8.61 18.15
C PRO A 264 11.96 9.95 17.66
N ARG A 265 10.74 9.89 17.11
CA ARG A 265 10.00 11.06 16.59
C ARG A 265 8.62 11.14 17.25
N PRO A 266 8.55 11.49 18.55
CA PRO A 266 7.29 11.56 19.28
C PRO A 266 6.30 12.55 18.65
N GLU A 267 6.79 13.55 17.90
CA GLU A 267 5.97 14.50 17.17
C GLU A 267 5.12 13.84 16.07
N TYR A 268 5.69 12.90 15.31
CA TYR A 268 4.95 12.15 14.30
C TYR A 268 4.05 11.09 14.92
N ALA A 269 4.55 10.37 15.93
CA ALA A 269 3.76 9.36 16.64
C ALA A 269 2.45 9.96 17.18
N LEU A 270 2.53 11.16 17.77
CA LEU A 270 1.37 11.88 18.29
C LEU A 270 0.34 12.21 17.19
N VAL A 271 0.78 12.64 16.00
CA VAL A 271 -0.14 12.90 14.87
C VAL A 271 -0.83 11.62 14.42
N TYR A 272 -0.08 10.53 14.28
CA TYR A 272 -0.60 9.26 13.78
C TYR A 272 -1.59 8.62 14.75
N PHE A 273 -1.32 8.60 16.05
CA PHE A 273 -2.28 8.08 17.04
C PHE A 273 -3.58 8.91 17.09
N ARG A 274 -3.50 10.24 16.95
CA ARG A 274 -4.72 11.07 16.82
C ARG A 274 -5.50 10.75 15.56
N LYS A 275 -4.80 10.53 14.45
CA LYS A 275 -5.43 10.18 13.18
C LYS A 275 -6.13 8.82 13.28
N PHE A 276 -5.50 7.83 13.92
CA PHE A 276 -6.14 6.55 14.24
C PHE A 276 -7.44 6.75 15.03
N LEU A 277 -7.42 7.53 16.12
CA LEU A 277 -8.62 7.78 16.94
C LEU A 277 -9.75 8.46 16.16
N ARG A 278 -9.43 9.28 15.15
CA ARG A 278 -10.41 9.89 14.24
C ARG A 278 -10.98 8.90 13.24
N LEU A 279 -10.12 8.06 12.65
CA LEU A 279 -10.51 7.10 11.61
C LEU A 279 -11.24 5.88 12.17
N ALA A 280 -10.94 5.52 13.42
CA ALA A 280 -11.42 4.30 14.06
C ALA A 280 -11.94 4.58 15.48
N PRO A 281 -12.95 5.45 15.65
CA PRO A 281 -13.47 5.85 16.96
C PRO A 281 -14.06 4.69 17.76
N GLU A 282 -14.55 3.65 17.06
CA GLU A 282 -15.14 2.43 17.62
C GLU A 282 -14.15 1.25 17.68
N SER A 283 -12.87 1.48 17.38
CA SER A 283 -11.86 0.40 17.46
C SER A 283 -11.74 -0.12 18.89
N PRO A 284 -11.66 -1.45 19.10
CA PRO A 284 -11.36 -2.00 20.43
C PRO A 284 -9.99 -1.53 20.96
N TRP A 285 -9.11 -1.06 20.07
CA TRP A 285 -7.77 -0.57 20.39
C TRP A 285 -7.70 0.93 20.65
N ARG A 286 -8.84 1.63 20.66
CA ARG A 286 -8.94 3.07 20.96
C ARG A 286 -8.22 3.42 22.27
N LYS A 287 -8.51 2.70 23.36
CA LYS A 287 -7.94 2.98 24.68
C LYS A 287 -6.41 2.84 24.69
N ARG A 288 -5.85 1.89 23.94
CA ARG A 288 -4.40 1.72 23.84
C ARG A 288 -3.73 2.88 23.09
N ALA A 289 -4.35 3.38 22.01
CA ALA A 289 -3.87 4.60 21.35
C ALA A 289 -3.99 5.84 22.25
N GLU A 290 -5.04 5.93 23.07
CA GLU A 290 -5.16 7.00 24.08
C GLU A 290 -4.08 6.92 25.18
N ASP A 291 -3.66 5.70 25.58
CA ASP A 291 -2.52 5.49 26.48
C ASP A 291 -1.23 6.08 25.87
N HIS A 292 -0.92 5.74 24.61
CA HIS A 292 0.23 6.31 23.89
C HIS A 292 0.19 7.83 23.85
N LEU A 293 -0.98 8.43 23.59
CA LEU A 293 -1.13 9.89 23.64
C LEU A 293 -0.93 10.48 25.04
N ARG A 294 -1.30 9.75 26.11
CA ARG A 294 -1.02 10.19 27.50
C ARG A 294 0.47 10.13 27.80
N GLU A 295 1.14 9.06 27.39
CA GLU A 295 2.58 8.86 27.55
C GLU A 295 3.35 9.97 26.79
N LEU A 296 3.04 10.19 25.51
CA LEU A 296 3.65 11.23 24.67
C LEU A 296 3.37 12.67 25.14
N LYS A 297 2.27 12.93 25.84
CA LYS A 297 1.98 14.27 26.42
C LYS A 297 2.96 14.65 27.52
N THR A 298 3.57 13.67 28.20
CA THR A 298 4.58 13.92 29.24
C THR A 298 5.96 14.26 28.65
N THR A 299 6.16 13.99 27.36
CA THR A 299 7.40 14.28 26.65
C THR A 299 7.57 15.79 26.40
N VAL A 300 8.74 16.33 26.75
CA VAL A 300 9.06 17.75 26.52
C VAL A 300 9.49 17.96 25.08
N LEU A 301 8.53 18.34 24.22
CA LEU A 301 8.73 18.59 22.80
C LEU A 301 9.29 20.02 22.51
N PRO A 302 10.12 20.19 21.47
CA PRO A 302 10.56 19.17 20.53
C PRO A 302 11.78 18.43 21.09
N GLU A 303 11.82 17.13 20.87
CA GLU A 303 13.01 16.32 21.14
C GLU A 303 13.95 16.37 19.93
N SER A 304 13.38 16.30 18.73
CA SER A 304 14.12 16.40 17.48
C SER A 304 14.28 17.85 17.01
N ILE A 305 15.39 18.49 17.41
CA ILE A 305 15.93 19.65 16.69
C ILE A 305 17.16 19.18 15.93
N GLU A 306 17.15 19.43 14.62
CA GLU A 306 18.21 19.02 13.72
C GLU A 306 18.91 20.22 13.11
N ARG A 307 20.22 20.07 12.89
CA ARG A 307 20.95 20.94 11.98
C ARG A 307 20.78 20.42 10.56
N LYS A 308 20.27 21.24 9.65
CA LYS A 308 20.21 20.88 8.23
C LYS A 308 21.59 21.00 7.58
N PRO A 309 21.91 20.12 6.61
CA PRO A 309 23.20 20.15 5.93
C PRO A 309 23.37 21.41 5.07
N GLY A 310 24.64 21.74 4.75
CA GLY A 310 25.01 22.85 3.86
C GLY A 310 25.57 24.09 4.56
N GLY A 311 25.21 24.33 5.83
CA GLY A 311 25.80 25.39 6.63
C GLY A 311 27.21 25.01 7.13
N VAL A 312 28.08 26.01 7.28
CA VAL A 312 29.44 25.83 7.86
C VAL A 312 29.54 26.33 9.30
N ALA A 313 28.59 27.14 9.78
CA ALA A 313 28.59 27.60 11.16
C ALA A 313 28.18 26.49 12.13
N ALA A 314 28.84 26.43 13.29
CA ALA A 314 28.42 25.59 14.40
C ALA A 314 27.18 26.17 15.10
N VAL A 315 26.34 25.29 15.63
CA VAL A 315 25.18 25.67 16.46
C VAL A 315 25.07 24.68 17.61
N ASP A 316 24.94 25.21 18.83
CA ASP A 316 24.64 24.43 20.01
C ASP A 316 23.15 24.05 19.99
N LEU A 317 22.88 22.76 19.75
CA LEU A 317 21.51 22.25 19.64
C LEU A 317 20.79 22.20 20.99
N ASP A 318 21.50 22.13 22.11
CA ASP A 318 20.89 22.11 23.44
C ASP A 318 20.37 23.51 23.81
N VAL A 319 21.15 24.56 23.51
CA VAL A 319 20.72 25.95 23.64
C VAL A 319 19.54 26.24 22.72
N ALA A 320 19.62 25.82 21.44
CA ALA A 320 18.51 25.96 20.50
C ALA A 320 17.24 25.25 21.01
N ARG A 321 17.37 24.04 21.57
CA ARG A 321 16.25 23.27 22.13
C ARG A 321 15.62 23.98 23.32
N ALA A 322 16.40 24.54 24.23
CA ALA A 322 15.87 25.32 25.36
C ALA A 322 15.06 26.54 24.88
N ILE A 323 15.57 27.30 23.89
CA ILE A 323 14.89 28.48 23.33
C ILE A 323 13.57 28.09 22.66
N VAL A 324 13.58 27.06 21.83
CA VAL A 324 12.40 26.58 21.11
C VAL A 324 11.35 26.04 22.07
N ARG A 325 11.74 25.22 23.06
CA ARG A 325 10.85 24.68 24.11
C ARG A 325 10.11 25.79 24.85
N LYS A 326 10.80 26.87 25.22
CA LYS A 326 10.20 28.03 25.91
C LYS A 326 9.05 28.67 25.12
N HIS A 327 9.12 28.67 23.80
CA HIS A 327 8.12 29.30 22.92
C HIS A 327 7.15 28.29 22.27
N MET A 328 7.35 26.99 22.52
CA MET A 328 6.53 25.92 21.95
C MET A 328 5.04 26.06 22.30
N PRO A 329 4.62 26.41 23.54
CA PRO A 329 3.20 26.61 23.84
C PRO A 329 2.53 27.67 22.96
N ALA A 330 3.22 28.78 22.68
CA ALA A 330 2.70 29.84 21.82
C ALA A 330 2.57 29.39 20.36
N MET A 331 3.60 28.70 19.83
CA MET A 331 3.54 28.15 18.47
C MET A 331 2.45 27.08 18.32
N ARG A 332 2.25 26.22 19.32
CA ARG A 332 1.17 25.22 19.32
C ARG A 332 -0.21 25.85 19.42
N ALA A 333 -0.41 26.83 20.30
CA ALA A 333 -1.68 27.55 20.42
C ALA A 333 -2.07 28.24 19.10
N CYS A 334 -1.07 28.79 18.42
CA CYS A 334 -1.23 29.38 17.09
C CYS A 334 -1.72 28.36 16.03
N LEU A 335 -1.29 27.11 16.10
CA LEU A 335 -1.73 26.04 15.19
C LEU A 335 -3.08 25.39 15.56
N ALA A 336 -3.80 25.89 16.56
CA ALA A 336 -5.08 25.30 16.99
C ALA A 336 -6.15 25.21 15.88
N LYS A 337 -6.06 26.08 14.86
CA LYS A 337 -6.98 26.07 13.71
C LYS A 337 -6.56 25.11 12.59
N VAL A 338 -5.42 24.43 12.74
CA VAL A 338 -4.87 23.46 11.78
C VAL A 338 -4.60 22.14 12.52
N PRO A 339 -5.63 21.48 13.07
CA PRO A 339 -5.45 20.33 13.95
C PRO A 339 -4.83 19.14 13.22
N ASN A 340 -4.13 18.28 13.98
CA ASN A 340 -3.53 17.02 13.50
C ASN A 340 -2.47 17.18 12.38
N GLN A 341 -1.75 18.29 12.37
CA GLN A 341 -0.61 18.51 11.48
C GLN A 341 0.69 18.64 12.27
N ALA A 342 1.78 18.12 11.71
CA ALA A 342 3.13 18.50 12.13
C ALA A 342 3.71 19.46 11.09
N ILE A 343 4.04 20.66 11.55
CA ILE A 343 4.61 21.73 10.73
C ILE A 343 6.11 21.78 10.99
N GLU A 344 6.92 21.66 9.93
CA GLU A 344 8.37 21.83 10.03
C GLU A 344 8.70 23.33 9.97
N VAL A 345 9.36 23.82 11.01
CA VAL A 345 9.86 25.19 11.10
C VAL A 345 11.37 25.14 10.92
N LYS A 346 11.87 25.84 9.92
CA LYS A 346 13.30 26.01 9.64
C LYS A 346 13.71 27.42 10.00
N ILE A 347 14.81 27.55 10.73
CA ILE A 347 15.38 28.85 11.08
C ILE A 347 16.80 28.90 10.54
N THR A 348 17.06 29.88 9.68
CA THR A 348 18.37 30.16 9.10
C THR A 348 18.98 31.38 9.78
N ARG A 349 20.22 31.25 10.24
CA ARG A 349 21.04 32.36 10.74
C ARG A 349 22.37 32.38 10.00
N SER A 350 22.73 33.55 9.52
CA SER A 350 23.90 33.83 8.71
C SER A 350 24.74 34.91 9.38
N GLY A 351 26.06 34.74 9.30
CA GLY A 351 27.02 35.69 9.82
C GLY A 351 27.22 36.88 8.88
N PRO A 352 28.09 37.81 9.27
CA PRO A 352 28.42 38.97 8.45
C PRO A 352 28.93 38.53 7.08
N ARG A 353 28.48 39.22 6.02
CA ARG A 353 29.00 38.95 4.67
C ARG A 353 30.39 39.57 4.50
N SER A 354 31.32 38.84 3.88
CA SER A 354 32.54 39.46 3.37
C SER A 354 32.21 40.46 2.29
N ALA A 355 32.99 41.54 2.23
CA ALA A 355 32.90 42.46 1.11
C ALA A 355 33.13 41.69 -0.19
N ALA A 356 32.31 41.99 -1.21
CA ALA A 356 32.53 41.42 -2.53
C ALA A 356 33.99 41.63 -2.94
N PRO A 357 34.69 40.61 -3.47
CA PRO A 357 36.08 40.76 -3.85
C PRO A 357 36.18 41.96 -4.80
N LYS A 358 37.04 42.94 -4.44
CA LYS A 358 37.33 44.08 -5.31
C LYS A 358 37.62 43.51 -6.69
N VAL A 359 36.99 44.07 -7.73
CA VAL A 359 37.28 43.69 -9.11
C VAL A 359 38.76 43.98 -9.35
N ILE A 360 39.59 42.94 -9.26
CA ILE A 360 40.99 43.02 -9.67
C ILE A 360 40.93 43.19 -11.18
N ARG A 361 41.29 44.37 -11.68
CA ARG A 361 41.46 44.58 -13.13
C ARG A 361 42.45 43.51 -13.60
N PRO A 362 42.13 42.71 -14.63
CA PRO A 362 43.02 41.65 -15.07
C PRO A 362 44.39 42.25 -15.43
N ASP A 363 45.45 41.63 -14.95
CA ASP A 363 46.80 41.91 -15.40
C ASP A 363 46.84 41.67 -16.92
N PRO A 364 47.19 42.68 -17.75
CA PRO A 364 47.19 42.55 -19.21
C PRO A 364 48.10 41.43 -19.72
N PHE A 365 48.99 40.87 -18.89
CA PHE A 365 49.95 39.84 -19.29
C PHE A 365 49.60 38.40 -18.89
N THR A 366 48.52 38.15 -18.12
CA THR A 366 48.13 36.78 -17.75
C THR A 366 46.84 36.34 -18.47
N ARG A 367 46.97 35.39 -19.41
CA ARG A 367 45.85 34.85 -20.22
C ARG A 367 44.93 33.86 -19.49
N SER A 368 45.08 33.66 -18.17
CA SER A 368 44.20 32.77 -17.41
C SER A 368 42.99 33.53 -16.87
N ARG A 369 41.82 33.36 -17.51
CA ARG A 369 40.53 33.89 -17.03
C ARG A 369 39.80 32.93 -16.10
N TYR A 370 40.50 31.98 -15.45
CA TYR A 370 39.85 31.16 -14.44
C TYR A 370 39.69 31.98 -13.16
N ARG A 371 38.52 32.63 -13.02
CA ARG A 371 38.07 33.19 -11.77
C ARG A 371 37.30 32.08 -11.05
N PRO A 372 37.80 31.51 -9.94
CA PRO A 372 37.00 30.56 -9.18
C PRO A 372 35.67 31.25 -8.82
N PRO A 373 34.53 30.56 -8.99
CA PRO A 373 33.24 31.13 -8.60
C PRO A 373 33.33 31.55 -7.12
N PRO A 374 32.78 32.72 -6.75
CA PRO A 374 32.75 33.10 -5.34
C PRO A 374 32.07 31.99 -4.55
N PRO A 375 32.49 31.73 -3.30
CA PRO A 375 31.81 30.76 -2.45
C PRO A 375 30.31 31.08 -2.43
N PRO A 376 29.44 30.05 -2.43
CA PRO A 376 27.99 30.26 -2.45
C PRO A 376 27.60 31.19 -1.30
N ALA A 377 26.90 32.27 -1.63
CA ALA A 377 26.51 33.26 -0.65
C ALA A 377 25.64 32.62 0.44
N PRO A 378 25.83 32.98 1.72
CA PRO A 378 24.98 32.47 2.78
C PRO A 378 23.52 32.87 2.50
N PRO A 379 22.56 31.94 2.72
CA PRO A 379 21.15 32.21 2.56
C PRO A 379 20.72 33.39 3.44
N PRO A 380 19.65 34.12 3.05
CA PRO A 380 19.14 35.19 3.89
C PRO A 380 18.71 34.64 5.26
N ASP A 381 18.96 35.42 6.30
CA ASP A 381 18.36 35.19 7.62
C ASP A 381 16.84 35.14 7.48
N GLY A 382 16.22 34.17 8.14
CA GLY A 382 14.78 34.06 8.10
C GLY A 382 14.24 32.76 8.67
N VAL A 383 12.92 32.71 8.67
CA VAL A 383 12.13 31.54 9.04
C VAL A 383 11.45 31.01 7.79
N SER A 384 11.42 29.70 7.66
CA SER A 384 10.62 29.00 6.65
C SER A 384 9.72 28.00 7.35
N VAL A 385 8.44 28.06 7.07
CA VAL A 385 7.42 27.18 7.66
C VAL A 385 6.84 26.34 6.52
N ILE A 386 7.02 25.02 6.58
CA ILE A 386 6.55 24.09 5.55
C ILE A 386 5.82 22.89 6.18
N ALA A 387 5.01 22.19 5.38
CA ALA A 387 4.53 20.87 5.80
C ALA A 387 5.71 19.90 5.91
N SER A 388 5.70 19.04 6.92
CA SER A 388 6.67 17.95 6.99
C SER A 388 6.47 16.99 5.81
N GLY A 389 7.55 16.66 5.11
CA GLY A 389 7.54 15.66 4.03
C GLY A 389 7.28 14.23 4.51
N GLU A 390 7.38 13.96 5.81
CA GLU A 390 7.13 12.65 6.40
C GLU A 390 5.64 12.39 6.71
N LEU A 391 4.81 13.43 6.61
CA LEU A 391 3.35 13.36 6.65
C LEU A 391 2.81 13.64 5.23
N PRO A 392 2.91 12.66 4.30
CA PRO A 392 2.73 12.89 2.87
C PRO A 392 1.31 13.34 2.46
N PHE A 393 0.31 13.24 3.34
CA PHE A 393 -1.08 13.57 3.02
C PHE A 393 -1.74 14.24 4.22
N GLU A 394 -2.18 15.50 4.05
CA GLU A 394 -3.41 16.11 4.62
C GLU A 394 -3.35 17.64 4.71
N ALA A 395 -2.17 18.27 4.71
CA ALA A 395 -2.10 19.73 4.77
C ALA A 395 -2.41 20.35 3.40
N THR A 396 -3.58 20.98 3.27
CA THR A 396 -3.86 21.83 2.09
C THR A 396 -2.85 22.97 2.04
N ARG A 397 -2.56 23.49 0.84
CA ARG A 397 -1.67 24.65 0.70
C ARG A 397 -2.13 25.82 1.58
N ALA A 398 -3.44 26.04 1.65
CA ALA A 398 -4.05 27.06 2.51
C ALA A 398 -3.77 26.84 4.00
N ALA A 399 -3.79 25.59 4.48
CA ALA A 399 -3.46 25.25 5.86
C ALA A 399 -1.98 25.53 6.19
N ILE A 400 -1.07 25.20 5.27
CA ILE A 400 0.37 25.49 5.40
C ILE A 400 0.60 27.01 5.43
N ASP A 401 -0.01 27.76 4.51
CA ASP A 401 0.15 29.21 4.45
C ASP A 401 -0.45 29.89 5.71
N ALA A 402 -1.54 29.34 6.27
CA ALA A 402 -2.10 29.81 7.54
C ALA A 402 -1.17 29.51 8.72
N ALA A 403 -0.59 28.31 8.77
CA ALA A 403 0.42 27.95 9.77
C ALA A 403 1.64 28.87 9.67
N ALA A 404 2.13 29.15 8.46
CA ALA A 404 3.24 30.07 8.22
C ALA A 404 2.97 31.48 8.73
N ARG A 405 1.82 32.09 8.34
CA ARG A 405 1.43 33.43 8.81
C ARG A 405 1.36 33.55 10.33
N CYS A 406 1.06 32.45 11.01
CA CYS A 406 0.86 32.44 12.44
C CYS A 406 2.16 32.11 13.22
N VAL A 407 2.95 31.14 12.75
CA VAL A 407 4.19 30.69 13.43
C VAL A 407 5.38 31.61 13.14
N ASP A 408 5.47 32.16 11.93
CA ASP A 408 6.61 32.99 11.51
C ASP A 408 6.92 34.15 12.47
N PRO A 409 5.94 34.98 12.90
CA PRO A 409 6.21 36.09 13.81
C PRO A 409 6.71 35.64 15.20
N ILE A 410 6.41 34.41 15.61
CA ILE A 410 6.89 33.83 16.88
C ILE A 410 8.31 33.30 16.69
N ALA A 411 8.53 32.48 15.66
CA ALA A 411 9.82 31.88 15.35
C ALA A 411 10.89 32.93 15.00
N SER A 412 10.52 34.00 14.29
CA SER A 412 11.42 35.09 13.91
C SER A 412 11.98 35.87 15.11
N ARG A 413 11.27 35.86 16.24
CA ARG A 413 11.68 36.52 17.51
C ARG A 413 12.48 35.62 18.44
N LEU A 414 12.71 34.35 18.07
CA LEU A 414 13.55 33.46 18.86
C LEU A 414 14.99 34.00 18.87
N ALA A 415 15.52 34.20 20.07
CA ALA A 415 16.89 34.68 20.31
C ALA A 415 17.92 33.56 20.05
N MET A 416 17.98 33.10 18.80
CA MET A 416 18.85 32.02 18.36
C MET A 416 20.33 32.44 18.44
N PRO A 417 21.28 31.49 18.61
CA PRO A 417 22.70 31.78 18.63
C PRO A 417 23.15 32.57 17.40
N VAL A 418 23.86 33.67 17.62
CA VAL A 418 24.36 34.54 16.54
C VAL A 418 25.58 33.92 15.88
N VAL A 419 25.63 33.93 14.55
CA VAL A 419 26.81 33.50 13.78
C VAL A 419 27.80 34.65 13.70
N LYS A 420 29.00 34.47 14.27
CA LYS A 420 30.06 35.50 14.27
C LYS A 420 31.00 35.39 13.06
N GLU A 421 31.14 34.18 12.52
CA GLU A 421 32.01 33.89 11.38
C GLU A 421 31.49 34.54 10.09
N LYS A 422 32.41 35.06 9.28
CA LYS A 422 32.03 35.67 7.99
C LYS A 422 31.63 34.61 6.98
N ASP A 423 30.60 34.93 6.20
CA ASP A 423 30.04 34.06 5.15
C ASP A 423 29.60 32.66 5.63
N ALA A 424 29.51 32.48 6.95
CA ALA A 424 29.06 31.26 7.58
C ALA A 424 27.57 31.34 7.90
N TRP A 425 26.91 30.20 7.94
CA TRP A 425 25.50 30.12 8.33
C TRP A 425 25.19 28.74 8.91
N TYR A 426 24.12 28.66 9.68
CA TYR A 426 23.49 27.40 10.05
C TYR A 426 21.99 27.48 9.77
N GLN A 427 21.38 26.31 9.57
CA GLN A 427 19.95 26.16 9.57
C GLN A 427 19.59 25.05 10.55
N ILE A 428 18.65 25.34 11.43
CA ILE A 428 18.02 24.31 12.25
C ILE A 428 16.61 24.05 11.75
N ALA A 429 16.08 22.85 12.02
CA ALA A 429 14.68 22.54 11.87
C ALA A 429 14.14 21.82 13.09
N PHE A 430 12.86 22.06 13.36
CA PHE A 430 12.10 21.37 14.39
C PHE A 430 10.63 21.29 13.99
N LEU A 431 9.90 20.38 14.64
CA LEU A 431 8.49 20.18 14.39
C LEU A 431 7.63 20.90 15.43
N VAL A 432 6.57 21.56 14.97
CA VAL A 432 5.49 22.06 15.81
C VAL A 432 4.26 21.23 15.51
N VAL A 433 3.81 20.46 16.49
CA VAL A 433 2.62 19.63 16.36
C VAL A 433 1.40 20.41 16.86
N ALA A 434 0.43 20.59 15.96
CA ALA A 434 -0.83 21.23 16.27
C ALA A 434 -1.53 20.52 17.44
N PRO A 435 -2.27 21.23 18.30
CA PRO A 435 -2.94 20.65 19.46
C PRO A 435 -4.03 19.64 19.11
#